data_AF-A0A371AYU7-F1
#
_entry.id   AF-A0A371AYU7-F1
#
_cell.length_a   1.000
_cell.length_b   1.000
_cell.length_c   1.000
_cell.angle_alpha   90.00
_cell.angle_beta   90.00
_cell.angle_gamma   90.00
#
_symmetry.space_group_name_H-M   'P 1'
#
loop_
_entity.id
_entity.type
_entity.pdbx_description
1 polymer ?
#
loop_
_entity_poly.entity_id
_entity_poly.type
_entity_poly.pdbx_seq_one_letter_code
_entity_poly.pdbx_strand_id
1 'polypeptide(L)' 'MSEERKEKTFKEQYLAGEIEFEEIDTYSQRWGKSDDIRTLREYLGLNEKEEDIWISESEEALQEILDTQKRTK' A
#
# COMPACT_ATOMS: atom_id res chain seq x y z
N MET A 1 0.55 1.10 28.77
CA MET A 1 -0.59 0.30 28.27
C MET A 1 -0.50 0.32 26.77
N SER A 2 -0.42 -0.88 26.20
CA SER A 2 -0.75 -1.24 24.82
C SER A 2 -0.51 -0.14 23.80
N GLU A 3 0.71 -0.08 23.26
CA GLU A 3 0.92 0.57 21.96
C GLU A 3 -0.13 0.01 21.01
N GLU A 4 -1.04 0.88 20.58
CA GLU A 4 -1.92 0.66 19.46
C GLU A 4 -1.05 0.07 18.36
N ARG A 5 -1.16 -1.24 18.14
CA ARG A 5 -0.57 -1.89 16.97
C ARG A 5 -1.41 -1.39 15.80
N LYS A 6 -1.19 -0.14 15.38
CA LYS A 6 -1.54 0.29 14.04
C LYS A 6 -0.95 -0.77 13.14
N GLU A 7 -1.80 -1.61 12.58
CA GLU A 7 -1.40 -2.57 11.57
C GLU A 7 -0.67 -1.75 10.52
N LYS A 8 0.65 -1.95 10.41
CA LYS A 8 1.47 -1.20 9.47
C LYS A 8 0.84 -1.42 8.09
N THR A 9 0.54 -0.34 7.39
CA THR A 9 -0.03 -0.43 6.05
C THR A 9 0.98 -1.06 5.08
N PHE A 10 0.51 -1.55 3.93
CA PHE A 10 1.38 -2.06 2.87
C PHE A 10 2.47 -1.04 2.52
N LYS A 11 2.08 0.23 2.33
CA LYS A 11 3.01 1.33 2.02
C LYS A 11 4.09 1.48 3.09
N GLU A 12 3.72 1.48 4.37
CA GLU A 12 4.70 1.62 5.46
C GLU A 12 5.72 0.48 5.47
N GLN A 13 5.26 -0.76 5.30
CA GLN A 13 6.13 -1.93 5.26
C GLN A 13 7.02 -1.93 4.00
N TYR A 14 6.47 -1.55 2.85
CA TYR A 14 7.21 -1.45 1.59
C TYR A 14 8.30 -0.38 1.66
N LEU A 15 7.97 0.80 2.19
CA LEU A 15 8.92 1.89 2.42
C LEU A 15 9.97 1.55 3.48
N ALA A 16 9.65 0.69 4.44
CA ALA A 16 10.61 0.14 5.39
C ALA A 16 11.51 -0.95 4.77
N GLY A 17 11.17 -1.45 3.57
CA GLY A 17 11.82 -2.60 2.95
C GLY A 17 11.55 -3.92 3.68
N GLU A 18 10.48 -3.99 4.47
CA GLU A 18 10.04 -5.21 5.16
C GLU A 18 9.32 -6.18 4.20
N ILE A 19 8.68 -5.64 3.15
CA ILE A 19 7.96 -6.42 2.12
C ILE A 19 8.31 -5.95 0.70
N GLU A 20 8.03 -6.80 -0.28
CA GLU A 20 8.18 -6.49 -1.71
C GLU A 20 6.91 -5.88 -2.29
N PHE A 21 7.02 -5.25 -3.46
CA PHE A 21 5.86 -4.62 -4.10
C PHE A 21 4.81 -5.67 -4.51
N GLU A 22 5.24 -6.87 -4.90
CA GLU A 22 4.36 -7.99 -5.29
C GLU A 22 3.32 -8.37 -4.21
N GLU A 23 3.60 -8.07 -2.93
CA GLU A 23 2.63 -8.29 -1.86
C GLU A 23 1.37 -7.44 -2.02
N ILE A 24 1.37 -6.37 -2.83
CA ILE A 24 0.19 -5.55 -3.08
C ILE A 24 -0.99 -6.38 -3.60
N ASP A 25 -0.72 -7.41 -4.41
CA ASP A 25 -1.72 -8.34 -4.91
C ASP A 25 -2.31 -9.18 -3.77
N THR A 26 -1.46 -9.73 -2.90
CA THR A 26 -1.90 -10.45 -1.69
C THR A 26 -2.79 -9.56 -0.80
N TYR A 27 -2.40 -8.31 -0.58
CA TYR A 27 -3.16 -7.35 0.23
C TYR A 27 -4.49 -6.98 -0.44
N SER A 28 -4.50 -6.76 -1.76
CA SER A 28 -5.71 -6.48 -2.54
C SER A 28 -6.69 -7.64 -2.50
N GLN A 29 -6.22 -8.88 -2.70
CA GLN A 29 -7.04 -10.09 -2.57
C GLN A 29 -7.60 -10.25 -1.16
N ARG A 30 -6.81 -9.96 -0.13
CA ARG A 30 -7.24 -10.03 1.28
C ARG A 30 -8.28 -8.96 1.60
N TRP A 31 -8.10 -7.76 1.06
CA TRP A 31 -9.08 -6.68 1.17
C TRP A 31 -10.39 -7.05 0.49
N GLY A 32 -10.36 -7.57 -0.75
CA GLY A 32 -11.57 -8.02 -1.45
C GLY A 32 -12.28 -9.22 -0.80
N LYS A 33 -11.57 -10.00 0.03
CA LYS A 33 -12.15 -11.05 0.89
C LYS A 33 -12.63 -10.52 2.24
N SER A 34 -12.18 -9.34 2.64
CA SER A 34 -12.63 -8.67 3.84
C SER A 34 -13.84 -7.81 3.50
N ASP A 35 -14.83 -7.76 4.39
CA ASP A 35 -15.95 -6.83 4.28
C ASP A 35 -15.50 -5.42 4.77
N ASP A 36 -14.30 -4.99 4.37
CA ASP A 36 -13.74 -3.73 4.83
C ASP A 36 -14.36 -2.59 4.02
N ILE A 37 -15.05 -1.69 4.72
CA ILE A 37 -15.71 -0.51 4.16
C ILE A 37 -14.72 0.56 3.67
N ARG A 38 -13.45 0.48 4.05
CA ARG A 38 -12.42 1.45 3.62
C ARG A 38 -12.01 1.18 2.19
N THR A 39 -11.60 2.24 1.49
CA THR A 39 -11.04 2.11 0.14
C THR A 39 -9.73 1.33 0.15
N LEU A 40 -9.42 0.66 -0.96
CA LEU A 40 -8.19 -0.13 -1.09
C LEU A 40 -6.93 0.73 -0.84
N ARG A 41 -6.94 2.01 -1.24
CA ARG A 41 -5.88 2.96 -0.88
C ARG A 41 -5.72 3.16 0.62
N GLU A 42 -6.82 3.29 1.35
CA GLU A 42 -6.78 3.50 2.80
C GLU A 42 -6.26 2.25 3.52
N TYR A 43 -6.65 1.07 3.02
CA TYR A 43 -6.14 -0.20 3.52
C TYR A 43 -4.63 -0.38 3.26
N LEU A 44 -4.16 0.00 2.06
CA LEU A 44 -2.76 -0.08 1.67
C LEU A 44 -1.90 1.09 2.19
N GLY A 45 -2.52 2.16 2.69
CA GLY A 45 -1.85 3.39 3.11
C GLY A 45 -1.43 4.29 1.95
N LEU A 46 -2.01 4.10 0.76
CA LEU A 46 -1.78 4.93 -0.43
C LEU A 46 -2.56 6.25 -0.34
N ASN A 47 -2.03 7.29 -0.97
CA ASN A 47 -2.72 8.55 -1.20
C ASN A 47 -3.63 8.47 -2.43
N GLU A 48 -4.55 9.43 -2.56
CA GLU A 48 -5.45 9.52 -3.71
C GLU A 48 -4.72 9.53 -5.05
N LYS A 49 -3.59 10.25 -5.15
CA LYS A 49 -2.79 10.30 -6.38
C LYS A 49 -2.12 8.95 -6.70
N GLU A 50 -1.71 8.21 -5.68
CA GLU A 50 -1.10 6.89 -5.85
C GLU A 50 -2.15 5.87 -6.32
N GLU A 51 -3.35 5.93 -5.75
CA GLU A 51 -4.49 5.14 -6.22
C GLU A 51 -4.88 5.48 -7.66
N ASP A 52 -4.99 6.76 -7.99
CA ASP A 52 -5.34 7.21 -9.35
C ASP A 52 -4.35 6.67 -10.39
N ILE A 53 -3.04 6.72 -10.09
CA ILE A 53 -2.00 6.19 -10.98
C ILE A 53 -2.05 4.66 -11.05
N TRP A 54 -2.32 4.00 -9.94
CA TRP A 54 -2.46 2.54 -9.94
C TRP A 54 -3.65 2.07 -10.78
N ILE A 55 -4.79 2.74 -10.65
CA ILE A 55 -6.02 2.43 -11.40
C ILE A 55 -5.90 2.85 -12.86
N SER A 56 -5.29 4.01 -13.14
CA SER A 56 -5.25 4.61 -14.48
C SER A 56 -4.04 4.21 -15.31
N GLU A 57 -2.85 4.10 -14.71
CA GLU A 57 -1.61 3.76 -15.42
C GLU A 57 -1.32 2.27 -15.29
N SER A 58 -0.85 1.82 -14.12
CA SER A 58 -0.58 0.42 -13.77
C SER A 58 0.06 0.30 -12.37
N GLU A 59 0.13 -0.92 -11.86
CA GLU A 59 0.88 -1.27 -10.66
C GLU A 59 2.37 -0.92 -10.77
N GLU A 60 2.99 -1.07 -11.94
CA GLU A 60 4.39 -0.67 -12.21
C GLU A 60 4.62 0.84 -12.00
N ALA A 61 3.66 1.67 -12.42
CA ALA A 61 3.73 3.13 -12.25
C ALA A 61 3.60 3.52 -10.77
N LEU A 62 2.72 2.84 -10.03
CA LEU A 62 2.64 2.99 -8.58
C LEU A 62 3.96 2.58 -7.90
N GLN A 63 4.55 1.47 -8.33
CA GLN A 63 5.82 0.95 -7.79
C GLN A 63 6.95 1.97 -7.94
N GLU A 64 7.08 2.64 -9.08
CA GLU A 64 8.11 3.65 -9.33
C GLU A 64 8.00 4.84 -8.34
N ILE A 65 6.77 5.28 -8.06
CA ILE A 65 6.49 6.37 -7.11
C ILE A 65 6.82 5.95 -5.68
N LEU A 66 6.48 4.72 -5.30
CA LEU A 66 6.81 4.18 -3.99
C LEU A 66 8.32 3.94 -3.83
N ASP A 67 9.01 3.45 -4.87
CA ASP A 67 10.47 3.28 -4.87
C ASP A 67 11.19 4.62 -4.72
N THR A 68 10.72 5.64 -5.45
CA THR A 68 11.24 7.01 -5.31
C THR A 68 11.10 7.51 -3.86
N GLN A 69 9.94 7.27 -3.22
CA GLN A 69 9.74 7.61 -1.80
C GLN A 69 10.67 6.82 -0.87
N LYS A 70 10.87 5.52 -1.13
CA LYS A 70 11.77 4.65 -0.37
C LYS A 70 13.22 5.12 -0.43
N ARG A 71 13.68 5.60 -1.59
CA ARG A 71 15.04 6.11 -1.80
C ARG A 71 15.30 7.49 -1.19
N THR A 72 14.25 8.24 -0.89
CA THR A 72 14.35 9.61 -0.34
C THR A 72 14.32 9.64 1.20
N LYS A 73 14.26 8.47 1.85
CA LYS A 73 14.20 8.31 3.31
C LYS A 73 15.55 7.88 3.87
#